data_AF-A0A8D3CHR8-F1
#
_entry.id   AF-A0A8D3CHR8-F1
#
_cell.length_a   1.000
_cell.length_b   1.000
_cell.length_c   1.000
_cell.angle_alpha   90.00
_cell.angle_beta   90.00
_cell.angle_gamma   90.00
#
_symmetry.space_group_name_H-M   'P 1'
#
loop_
_entity.id
_entity.type
_entity.pdbx_description
1 polymer ?
#
loop_
_entity_poly.entity_id
_entity_poly.type
_entity_poly.pdbx_seq_one_letter_code
_entity_poly.pdbx_strand_id
1 'polypeptide(L)'
;MDDLVGLNNLVANTAYLKAQHIDRSELRQQRLSLTLPRPKSSALRAAADNQYESLCEQQPIGRKLFQQFLQSSNPQYVAAAEFLEELSDWTFAEDQTKEKAKWTILTKFCQPESRRFLSYLTGENAKICKALSNKNFDGVMLDQIKVATREFLKGKPFSEYLNSPFYYKFLQWKEYEKQKISDQNFYEFRSLGKGGFGEVCAVQVKLTGQMYACKKLDKKRLKKKSGEKLALLEKQLLEKVNSHFIVNLAYAYASRTHLCLVMNLMNGGDLRFHIYEVGERGIRMERVIYYVAQITTGILQLHSMDIVYRDMKPENVLLDGRGQCRLSDLGLAVELPKGKMICQKGYSCIAGTTGYMAPEILKQESYRMSVDWWSLGCSIYEMVAARLPFKDFREKVQNEEVTRRTLEDECKFEHKRFDAATKDIISLFLKRKVEHRLGGSDPRNHVFFKSINFHRLEAGLVDPPWVPKSNVVYTKDMDKFAETSEVQGIELNDNDEKFYMEFGTGAVAIQWQKEMIDSGVFDELNDLGLNGYDLHSNLPQCSSSPPLSRGCTALVFTSTG
;
A
#
# COMPACT_ATOMS: atom_id res chain seq x y z
N MET A 1 -9.63 23.90 -34.55
CA MET A 1 -9.00 23.71 -33.23
C MET A 1 -9.55 22.45 -32.57
N ASP A 2 -10.88 22.27 -32.54
CA ASP A 2 -11.55 21.09 -31.96
C ASP A 2 -11.13 19.73 -32.57
N ASP A 3 -10.89 19.63 -33.88
CA ASP A 3 -10.46 18.37 -34.52
C ASP A 3 -9.06 17.92 -34.09
N LEU A 4 -8.14 18.88 -33.88
CA LEU A 4 -6.76 18.59 -33.45
C LEU A 4 -6.74 18.15 -31.98
N VAL A 5 -7.64 18.73 -31.19
CA VAL A 5 -7.83 18.44 -29.77
C VAL A 5 -8.44 17.04 -29.57
N GLY A 6 -9.47 16.70 -30.34
CA GLY A 6 -10.06 15.35 -30.36
C GLY A 6 -9.04 14.28 -30.79
N LEU A 7 -8.19 14.58 -31.78
CA LEU A 7 -7.13 13.68 -32.23
C LEU A 7 -6.07 13.46 -31.14
N ASN A 8 -5.64 14.51 -30.43
CA ASN A 8 -4.67 14.40 -29.33
C ASN A 8 -5.19 13.51 -28.20
N ASN A 9 -6.46 13.65 -27.80
CA ASN A 9 -7.08 12.77 -26.82
C ASN A 9 -7.14 11.31 -27.30
N LEU A 10 -7.52 11.07 -28.56
CA LEU A 10 -7.59 9.73 -29.11
C LEU A 10 -6.21 9.04 -29.14
N VAL A 11 -5.18 9.76 -29.58
CA VAL A 11 -3.79 9.27 -29.62
C VAL A 11 -3.30 8.94 -28.21
N ALA A 12 -3.50 9.86 -27.26
CA ALA A 12 -3.10 9.66 -25.87
C ALA A 12 -3.82 8.46 -25.22
N ASN A 13 -5.11 8.28 -25.50
CA ASN A 13 -5.89 7.15 -25.00
C ASN A 13 -5.43 5.83 -25.60
N THR A 14 -5.18 5.81 -26.91
CA THR A 14 -4.73 4.61 -27.61
C THR A 14 -3.36 4.17 -27.11
N ALA A 15 -2.42 5.11 -26.95
CA ALA A 15 -1.10 4.83 -26.39
C ALA A 15 -1.19 4.31 -24.95
N TYR A 16 -2.01 4.94 -24.11
CA TYR A 16 -2.25 4.53 -22.73
C TYR A 16 -2.84 3.12 -22.62
N LEU A 17 -3.86 2.80 -23.43
CA LEU A 17 -4.49 1.47 -23.43
C LEU A 17 -3.52 0.39 -23.93
N LYS A 18 -2.72 0.68 -24.96
CA LYS A 18 -1.67 -0.24 -25.43
C LYS A 18 -0.61 -0.51 -24.35
N ALA A 19 -0.19 0.52 -23.61
CA ALA A 19 0.82 0.39 -22.56
C ALA A 19 0.37 -0.51 -21.39
N GLN A 20 -0.94 -0.65 -21.17
CA GLN A 20 -1.46 -1.60 -20.17
C GLN A 20 -1.28 -3.07 -20.57
N HIS A 21 -1.04 -3.35 -21.86
CA HIS A 21 -0.88 -4.68 -22.42
C HIS A 21 0.54 -4.89 -22.97
N ILE A 22 1.57 -4.58 -22.17
CA ILE A 22 2.97 -4.75 -22.55
C ILE A 22 3.29 -6.20 -22.91
N ASP A 23 4.05 -6.37 -23.99
CA ASP A 23 4.72 -7.63 -24.30
C ASP A 23 5.94 -7.81 -23.37
N ARG A 24 5.79 -8.71 -22.39
CA ARG A 24 6.86 -9.00 -21.43
C ARG A 24 8.07 -9.68 -22.07
N SER A 25 7.94 -10.26 -23.27
CA SER A 25 9.05 -10.91 -23.95
C SER A 25 10.13 -9.93 -24.42
N GLU A 26 9.72 -8.75 -24.91
CA GLU A 26 10.63 -7.69 -25.34
C GLU A 26 11.38 -7.10 -24.16
N LEU A 27 10.69 -6.82 -23.05
CA LEU A 27 11.34 -6.36 -21.81
C LEU A 27 12.36 -7.38 -21.30
N ARG A 28 12.02 -8.67 -21.32
CA ARG A 28 12.97 -9.72 -20.93
C ARG A 28 14.24 -9.70 -21.77
N GLN A 29 14.14 -9.50 -23.09
CA GLN A 29 15.31 -9.37 -23.97
C GLN A 29 16.19 -8.18 -23.58
N GLN A 30 15.58 -7.03 -23.29
CA GLN A 30 16.30 -5.82 -22.84
C GLN A 30 17.00 -6.02 -21.49
N ARG A 31 16.49 -6.92 -20.64
CA ARG A 31 17.01 -7.20 -19.30
C ARG A 31 18.09 -8.29 -19.24
N LEU A 32 18.37 -8.99 -20.34
CA LEU A 32 19.34 -10.11 -20.36
C LEU A 32 20.76 -9.73 -19.90
N SER A 33 21.14 -8.46 -20.04
CA SER A 33 22.46 -7.94 -19.64
C SER A 33 22.49 -7.40 -18.19
N LEU A 34 21.34 -7.30 -17.52
CA LEU A 34 21.27 -6.77 -16.17
C LEU A 34 21.78 -7.79 -15.16
N THR A 35 22.55 -7.30 -14.19
CA THR A 35 23.05 -8.11 -13.07
C THR A 35 22.84 -7.36 -11.77
N LEU A 36 22.65 -8.13 -10.69
CA LEU A 36 22.50 -7.52 -9.37
C LEU A 36 23.84 -6.96 -8.90
N PRO A 37 23.85 -5.73 -8.33
CA PRO A 37 25.08 -5.11 -7.85
C PRO A 37 25.68 -5.92 -6.68
N ARG A 38 27.00 -5.83 -6.52
CA ARG A 38 27.66 -6.36 -5.31
C ARG A 38 27.28 -5.48 -4.11
N PRO A 39 26.94 -6.05 -2.94
CA PRO A 39 26.61 -5.27 -1.77
C PRO A 39 27.85 -4.49 -1.31
N LYS A 40 27.74 -3.16 -1.17
CA LYS A 40 28.85 -2.32 -0.70
C LYS A 40 28.90 -2.30 0.83
N SER A 41 29.89 -3.00 1.41
CA SER A 41 30.37 -2.87 2.81
C SER A 41 29.32 -3.03 3.95
N SER A 42 29.81 -3.05 5.19
CA SER A 42 29.09 -3.35 6.46
C SER A 42 27.86 -2.49 6.75
N ALA A 43 27.72 -1.32 6.14
CA ALA A 43 26.60 -0.40 6.35
C ALA A 43 25.24 -0.98 5.92
N LEU A 44 25.19 -1.86 4.90
CA LEU A 44 23.95 -2.54 4.51
C LEU A 44 23.50 -3.58 5.54
N ARG A 45 24.44 -4.26 6.23
CA ARG A 45 24.11 -5.18 7.34
C ARG A 45 23.64 -4.44 8.60
N ALA A 46 24.05 -3.18 8.75
CA ALA A 46 23.63 -2.29 9.84
C ALA A 46 22.30 -1.56 9.52
N ALA A 47 22.04 -1.27 8.24
CA ALA A 47 20.83 -0.56 7.78
C ALA A 47 19.68 -1.49 7.40
N ALA A 48 19.96 -2.75 7.03
CA ALA A 48 18.95 -3.79 7.05
C ALA A 48 18.61 -4.03 8.51
N ASP A 49 17.42 -3.59 8.93
CA ASP A 49 16.88 -3.91 10.24
C ASP A 49 16.94 -5.43 10.39
N ASN A 50 17.86 -5.96 11.21
CA ASN A 50 18.04 -7.41 11.39
C ASN A 50 16.87 -8.03 12.20
N GLN A 51 15.73 -7.34 12.24
CA GLN A 51 14.48 -7.83 12.76
C GLN A 51 13.81 -8.76 11.75
N TYR A 52 13.52 -9.96 12.22
CA TYR A 52 12.83 -10.99 11.47
C TYR A 52 11.52 -10.48 10.85
N GLU A 53 10.71 -9.70 11.58
CA GLU A 53 9.44 -9.16 11.10
C GLU A 53 9.62 -8.27 9.86
N SER A 54 10.60 -7.36 9.90
CA SER A 54 10.88 -6.45 8.80
C SER A 54 11.39 -7.21 7.57
N LEU A 55 12.35 -8.12 7.76
CA LEU A 55 13.04 -8.81 6.65
C LEU A 55 12.23 -9.96 6.07
N CYS A 56 11.69 -10.82 6.91
CA CYS A 56 11.13 -12.12 6.50
C CYS A 56 9.61 -12.11 6.39
N GLU A 57 8.91 -11.11 6.94
CA GLU A 57 7.44 -11.03 6.88
C GLU A 57 6.93 -9.83 6.09
N GLN A 58 7.48 -8.63 6.34
CA GLN A 58 6.99 -7.39 5.73
C GLN A 58 7.58 -7.12 4.34
N GLN A 59 8.88 -7.35 4.15
CA GLN A 59 9.57 -7.12 2.88
C GLN A 59 9.34 -8.30 1.91
N PRO A 60 8.67 -8.09 0.76
CA PRO A 60 8.29 -9.18 -0.16
C PRO A 60 9.46 -10.02 -0.67
N ILE A 61 10.56 -9.38 -1.09
CA ILE A 61 11.74 -10.10 -1.60
C ILE A 61 12.42 -10.85 -0.45
N GLY A 62 12.53 -10.23 0.73
CA GLY A 62 13.12 -10.86 1.91
C GLY A 62 12.31 -12.08 2.36
N ARG A 63 10.98 -11.98 2.38
CA ARG A 63 10.07 -13.11 2.62
C ARG A 63 10.26 -14.23 1.60
N LYS A 64 10.29 -13.91 0.30
CA LYS A 64 10.45 -14.90 -0.77
C LYS A 64 11.79 -15.62 -0.69
N LEU A 65 12.89 -14.89 -0.45
CA LEU A 65 14.22 -15.48 -0.27
C LEU A 65 14.33 -16.31 1.01
N PHE A 66 13.70 -15.87 2.11
CA PHE A 66 13.64 -16.66 3.34
C PHE A 66 12.86 -17.96 3.14
N GLN A 67 11.71 -17.92 2.44
CA GLN A 67 10.96 -19.13 2.09
C GLN A 67 11.79 -20.10 1.24
N GLN A 68 12.52 -19.60 0.23
CA GLN A 68 13.43 -20.42 -0.58
C GLN A 68 14.56 -21.04 0.26
N PHE A 69 15.10 -20.29 1.24
CA PHE A 69 16.06 -20.82 2.21
C PHE A 69 15.45 -21.95 3.05
N LEU A 70 14.25 -21.75 3.62
CA LEU A 70 13.60 -22.78 4.44
C LEU A 70 13.36 -24.05 3.64
N GLN A 71 12.92 -23.93 2.39
CA GLN A 71 12.66 -25.04 1.46
C GLN A 71 13.92 -25.85 1.09
N SER A 72 15.09 -25.20 1.02
CA SER A 72 16.36 -25.83 0.61
C SER A 72 17.21 -26.35 1.78
N SER A 73 16.82 -26.06 3.03
CA SER A 73 17.67 -26.31 4.20
C SER A 73 17.25 -27.55 5.00
N ASN A 74 16.31 -27.40 5.94
CA ASN A 74 15.98 -28.41 6.94
C ASN A 74 14.51 -28.83 6.84
N PRO A 75 14.16 -30.14 6.87
CA PRO A 75 12.77 -30.61 6.81
C PRO A 75 11.82 -29.96 7.83
N GLN A 76 12.31 -29.62 9.02
CA GLN A 76 11.53 -28.95 10.06
C GLN A 76 11.29 -27.46 9.77
N TYR A 77 12.18 -26.81 9.01
CA TYR A 77 11.97 -25.44 8.54
C TYR A 77 10.86 -25.41 7.50
N VAL A 78 10.86 -26.39 6.60
CA VAL A 78 9.78 -26.58 5.63
C VAL A 78 8.46 -26.86 6.32
N ALA A 79 8.44 -27.75 7.32
CA ALA A 79 7.23 -28.04 8.08
C ALA A 79 6.67 -26.80 8.78
N ALA A 80 7.52 -25.99 9.42
CA ALA A 80 7.12 -24.74 10.06
C ALA A 80 6.53 -23.72 9.05
N ALA A 81 7.16 -23.58 7.88
CA ALA A 81 6.70 -22.67 6.83
C ALA A 81 5.35 -23.11 6.24
N GLU A 82 5.25 -24.37 5.82
CA GLU A 82 4.02 -24.96 5.26
C GLU A 82 2.86 -24.89 6.28
N PHE A 83 3.14 -25.12 7.56
CA PHE A 83 2.13 -25.02 8.61
C PHE A 83 1.52 -23.61 8.71
N LEU A 84 2.35 -22.56 8.70
CA LEU A 84 1.86 -21.18 8.79
C LEU A 84 1.09 -20.76 7.53
N GLU A 85 1.51 -21.24 6.36
CA GLU A 85 0.83 -20.99 5.08
C GLU A 85 -0.53 -21.69 5.03
N GLU A 86 -0.59 -22.99 5.31
CA GLU A 86 -1.85 -23.74 5.32
C GLU A 86 -2.82 -23.25 6.40
N LEU A 87 -2.31 -22.79 7.56
CA LEU A 87 -3.14 -22.14 8.57
C LEU A 87 -3.75 -20.83 8.08
N SER A 88 -2.98 -20.06 7.32
CA SER A 88 -3.46 -18.82 6.71
C SER A 88 -4.59 -19.16 5.73
N ASP A 89 -4.38 -20.13 4.85
CA ASP A 89 -5.39 -20.57 3.87
C ASP A 89 -6.66 -21.10 4.56
N TRP A 90 -6.51 -21.90 5.61
CA TRP A 90 -7.63 -22.38 6.43
C TRP A 90 -8.44 -21.24 7.07
N THR A 91 -7.77 -20.17 7.48
CA THR A 91 -8.44 -18.99 8.08
C THR A 91 -9.40 -18.33 7.07
N PHE A 92 -9.10 -18.42 5.77
CA PHE A 92 -9.90 -17.83 4.70
C PHE A 92 -10.86 -18.81 3.99
N ALA A 93 -10.74 -20.11 4.24
CA ALA A 93 -11.59 -21.14 3.65
C ALA A 93 -13.03 -21.13 4.22
N GLU A 94 -14.00 -21.62 3.45
CA GLU A 94 -15.43 -21.69 3.83
C GLU A 94 -16.00 -23.11 3.71
N ASP A 95 -17.04 -23.39 4.49
CA ASP A 95 -17.82 -24.63 4.47
C ASP A 95 -16.95 -25.91 4.45
N GLN A 96 -17.17 -26.78 3.46
CA GLN A 96 -16.49 -28.05 3.32
C GLN A 96 -14.99 -27.90 3.05
N THR A 97 -14.56 -26.80 2.41
CA THR A 97 -13.14 -26.55 2.16
C THR A 97 -12.38 -26.26 3.44
N LYS A 98 -13.03 -25.56 4.38
CA LYS A 98 -12.47 -25.25 5.70
C LYS A 98 -12.28 -26.51 6.54
N GLU A 99 -13.29 -27.38 6.58
CA GLU A 99 -13.19 -28.66 7.31
C GLU A 99 -12.13 -29.59 6.72
N LYS A 100 -12.02 -29.63 5.38
CA LYS A 100 -10.97 -30.40 4.70
C LYS A 100 -9.57 -29.87 5.04
N ALA A 101 -9.37 -28.55 4.94
CA ALA A 101 -8.08 -27.91 5.27
C ALA A 101 -7.68 -28.16 6.73
N LYS A 102 -8.64 -28.05 7.66
CA LYS A 102 -8.44 -28.39 9.08
C LYS A 102 -7.97 -29.82 9.29
N TRP A 103 -8.62 -30.78 8.65
CA TRP A 103 -8.22 -32.19 8.72
C TRP A 103 -6.82 -32.42 8.13
N THR A 104 -6.51 -31.76 7.00
CA THR A 104 -5.17 -31.80 6.40
C THR A 104 -4.11 -31.26 7.37
N ILE A 105 -4.34 -30.12 8.01
CA ILE A 105 -3.37 -29.54 8.95
C ILE A 105 -3.12 -30.48 10.15
N LEU A 106 -4.19 -31.01 10.74
CA LEU A 106 -4.09 -31.94 11.87
C LEU A 106 -3.30 -33.21 11.53
N THR A 107 -3.60 -33.82 10.38
CA THR A 107 -2.94 -35.06 9.96
C THR A 107 -1.49 -34.83 9.53
N LYS A 108 -1.23 -33.70 8.85
CA LYS A 108 0.08 -33.37 8.30
C LYS A 108 1.06 -32.88 9.36
N PHE A 109 0.64 -32.05 10.32
CA PHE A 109 1.57 -31.35 11.22
C PHE A 109 1.51 -31.84 12.68
N CYS A 110 0.38 -32.40 13.13
CA CYS A 110 0.19 -32.78 14.54
C CYS A 110 0.37 -34.28 14.82
N GLN A 111 0.45 -35.13 13.80
CA GLN A 111 0.64 -36.57 13.97
C GLN A 111 2.14 -36.96 13.99
N PRO A 112 2.64 -37.68 15.02
CA PRO A 112 4.05 -38.06 15.14
C PRO A 112 4.60 -38.86 13.95
N GLU A 113 3.76 -39.60 13.26
CA GLU A 113 4.13 -40.45 12.12
C GLU A 113 4.34 -39.64 10.83
N SER A 114 3.89 -38.38 10.80
CA SER A 114 4.01 -37.53 9.63
C SER A 114 5.45 -37.04 9.44
N ARG A 115 5.90 -37.02 8.18
CA ARG A 115 7.19 -36.39 7.79
C ARG A 115 7.22 -34.88 8.04
N ARG A 116 6.06 -34.25 8.19
CA ARG A 116 5.89 -32.82 8.49
C ARG A 116 5.48 -32.57 9.94
N PHE A 117 5.60 -33.58 10.81
CA PHE A 117 5.37 -33.40 12.23
C PHE A 117 6.24 -32.27 12.79
N LEU A 118 5.63 -31.37 13.57
CA LEU A 118 6.29 -30.19 14.15
C LEU A 118 7.18 -30.57 15.34
N SER A 119 8.23 -31.36 15.08
CA SER A 119 9.12 -31.90 16.12
C SER A 119 10.02 -30.86 16.77
N TYR A 120 10.11 -29.66 16.19
CA TYR A 120 10.80 -28.52 16.79
C TYR A 120 10.06 -27.94 18.01
N LEU A 121 8.77 -28.23 18.16
CA LEU A 121 8.02 -27.83 19.34
C LEU A 121 8.45 -28.68 20.54
N THR A 122 8.74 -28.03 21.67
CA THR A 122 9.21 -28.68 22.90
C THR A 122 8.30 -28.35 24.09
N GLY A 123 8.45 -29.10 25.19
CA GLY A 123 7.73 -28.85 26.44
C GLY A 123 6.21 -28.88 26.27
N GLU A 124 5.55 -27.83 26.75
CA GLU A 124 4.09 -27.73 26.72
C GLU A 124 3.52 -27.59 25.31
N ASN A 125 4.20 -26.86 24.42
CA ASN A 125 3.76 -26.69 23.04
C ASN A 125 3.75 -28.03 22.27
N ALA A 126 4.67 -28.94 22.57
CA ALA A 126 4.69 -30.28 21.99
C ALA A 126 3.47 -31.12 22.43
N LYS A 127 3.07 -31.00 23.70
CA LYS A 127 1.89 -31.69 24.23
C LYS A 127 0.61 -31.14 23.59
N ILE A 128 0.50 -29.80 23.52
CA ILE A 128 -0.64 -29.13 22.88
C ILE A 128 -0.76 -29.55 21.42
N CYS A 129 0.35 -29.54 20.68
CA CYS A 129 0.36 -29.95 19.27
C CYS A 129 -0.19 -31.38 19.08
N LYS A 130 0.23 -32.33 19.93
CA LYS A 130 -0.27 -33.71 19.89
C LYS A 130 -1.73 -33.85 20.35
N ALA A 131 -2.21 -32.94 21.18
CA ALA A 131 -3.57 -32.93 21.70
C ALA A 131 -4.56 -32.14 20.82
N LEU A 132 -4.09 -31.48 19.77
CA LEU A 132 -4.96 -30.80 18.80
C LEU A 132 -5.82 -31.84 18.07
N SER A 133 -7.10 -31.51 17.94
CA SER A 133 -8.16 -32.33 17.38
C SER A 133 -9.21 -31.44 16.73
N ASN A 134 -10.17 -32.04 16.04
CA ASN A 134 -11.26 -31.26 15.44
C ASN A 134 -12.06 -30.42 16.44
N LYS A 135 -12.12 -30.80 17.73
CA LYS A 135 -12.92 -30.12 18.75
C LYS A 135 -12.27 -28.86 19.34
N ASN A 136 -10.94 -28.75 19.28
CA ASN A 136 -10.17 -27.67 19.94
C ASN A 136 -9.27 -26.90 18.95
N PHE A 137 -9.41 -27.15 17.66
CA PHE A 137 -8.59 -26.51 16.62
C PHE A 137 -8.82 -25.00 16.53
N ASP A 138 -10.05 -24.52 16.68
CA ASP A 138 -10.41 -23.12 16.43
C ASP A 138 -10.25 -22.25 17.70
N GLY A 139 -9.28 -22.59 18.56
CA GLY A 139 -9.14 -21.99 19.90
C GLY A 139 -7.72 -21.59 20.27
N VAL A 140 -7.57 -21.13 21.51
CA VAL A 140 -6.31 -20.59 22.09
C VAL A 140 -5.11 -21.53 21.89
N MET A 141 -5.35 -22.85 21.86
CA MET A 141 -4.31 -23.84 21.61
C MET A 141 -3.63 -23.67 20.25
N LEU A 142 -4.39 -23.41 19.18
CA LEU A 142 -3.84 -23.23 17.83
C LEU A 142 -3.07 -21.92 17.72
N ASP A 143 -3.57 -20.85 18.31
CA ASP A 143 -2.85 -19.56 18.39
C ASP A 143 -1.52 -19.73 19.13
N GLN A 144 -1.48 -20.51 20.20
CA GLN A 144 -0.25 -20.83 20.91
C GLN A 144 0.75 -21.58 20.02
N ILE A 145 0.31 -22.57 19.23
CA ILE A 145 1.20 -23.29 18.30
C ILE A 145 1.67 -22.38 17.16
N LYS A 146 0.80 -21.48 16.67
CA LYS A 146 1.14 -20.47 15.66
C LYS A 146 2.22 -19.52 16.17
N VAL A 147 2.07 -19.00 17.39
CA VAL A 147 3.06 -18.14 18.06
C VAL A 147 4.37 -18.90 18.27
N ALA A 148 4.31 -20.11 18.82
CA ALA A 148 5.50 -20.94 19.06
C ALA A 148 6.26 -21.26 17.76
N THR A 149 5.55 -21.51 16.66
CA THR A 149 6.16 -21.74 15.35
C THR A 149 6.85 -20.49 14.81
N ARG A 150 6.22 -19.32 14.98
CA ARG A 150 6.83 -18.05 14.59
C ARG A 150 8.10 -17.76 15.40
N GLU A 151 8.08 -18.01 16.71
CA GLU A 151 9.28 -17.88 17.56
C GLU A 151 10.39 -18.88 17.21
N PHE A 152 10.02 -20.10 16.81
CA PHE A 152 11.00 -21.04 16.26
C PHE A 152 11.68 -20.49 15.00
N LEU A 153 10.92 -19.97 14.03
CA LEU A 153 11.47 -19.37 12.80
C LEU A 153 12.38 -18.16 13.08
N LYS A 154 12.02 -17.32 14.05
CA LYS A 154 12.82 -16.18 14.52
C LYS A 154 14.15 -16.57 15.15
N GLY A 155 14.26 -17.77 15.70
CA GLY A 155 15.45 -18.23 16.41
C GLY A 155 16.55 -18.73 15.47
N LYS A 156 16.82 -20.03 15.55
CA LYS A 156 17.89 -20.69 14.79
C LYS A 156 17.72 -20.57 13.26
N PRO A 157 16.53 -20.79 12.66
CA PRO A 157 16.35 -20.70 11.20
C PRO A 157 16.71 -19.31 10.66
N PHE A 158 16.27 -18.25 11.32
CA PHE A 158 16.62 -16.88 10.93
C PHE A 158 18.12 -16.60 11.09
N SER A 159 18.75 -17.04 12.18
CA SER A 159 20.21 -16.92 12.36
C SER A 159 21.00 -17.62 11.25
N GLU A 160 20.56 -18.80 10.81
CA GLU A 160 21.18 -19.53 9.70
C GLU A 160 20.93 -18.83 8.35
N TYR A 161 19.72 -18.29 8.13
CA TYR A 161 19.41 -17.50 6.95
C TYR A 161 20.35 -16.29 6.80
N LEU A 162 20.61 -15.55 7.88
CA LEU A 162 21.52 -14.40 7.87
C LEU A 162 22.97 -14.75 7.48
N ASN A 163 23.35 -16.02 7.62
CA ASN A 163 24.66 -16.52 7.22
C ASN A 163 24.63 -17.27 5.87
N SER A 164 23.49 -17.29 5.19
CA SER A 164 23.28 -18.04 3.96
C SER A 164 23.50 -17.18 2.70
N PRO A 165 23.74 -17.81 1.53
CA PRO A 165 23.75 -17.12 0.24
C PRO A 165 22.43 -16.39 -0.08
N PHE A 166 21.29 -16.83 0.47
CA PHE A 166 19.99 -16.18 0.25
C PHE A 166 19.94 -14.78 0.89
N TYR A 167 20.52 -14.62 2.08
CA TYR A 167 20.63 -13.29 2.68
C TYR A 167 21.62 -12.40 1.93
N TYR A 168 22.71 -12.95 1.42
CA TYR A 168 23.61 -12.20 0.53
C TYR A 168 22.86 -11.70 -0.72
N LYS A 169 22.05 -12.56 -1.36
CA LYS A 169 21.16 -12.17 -2.47
C LYS A 169 20.20 -11.06 -2.06
N PHE A 170 19.59 -11.15 -0.89
CA PHE A 170 18.73 -10.09 -0.36
C PHE A 170 19.48 -8.76 -0.26
N LEU A 171 20.73 -8.75 0.23
CA LEU A 171 21.54 -7.53 0.28
C LEU A 171 21.83 -6.95 -1.11
N GLN A 172 21.98 -7.79 -2.14
CA GLN A 172 22.12 -7.30 -3.52
C GLN A 172 20.84 -6.61 -4.01
N TRP A 173 19.68 -7.19 -3.70
CA TRP A 173 18.38 -6.56 -3.99
C TRP A 173 18.20 -5.23 -3.26
N LYS A 174 18.64 -5.14 -2.00
CA LYS A 174 18.62 -3.87 -1.25
C LYS A 174 19.55 -2.81 -1.85
N GLU A 175 20.70 -3.20 -2.40
CA GLU A 175 21.57 -2.26 -3.10
C GLU A 175 20.94 -1.81 -4.44
N TYR A 176 20.23 -2.70 -5.13
CA TYR A 176 19.49 -2.37 -6.35
C TYR A 176 18.32 -1.40 -6.07
N GLU A 177 17.58 -1.63 -4.99
CA GLU A 177 16.48 -0.76 -4.51
C GLU A 177 16.95 0.67 -4.22
N LYS A 178 18.19 0.84 -3.72
CA LYS A 178 18.78 2.14 -3.34
C LYS A 178 19.29 2.97 -4.53
N GLN A 179 19.20 2.46 -5.75
CA GLN A 179 19.64 3.22 -6.92
C GLN A 179 18.82 4.50 -7.07
N LYS A 180 19.46 5.55 -7.59
CA LYS A 180 18.82 6.86 -7.77
C LYS A 180 17.66 6.76 -8.77
N ILE A 181 16.51 7.29 -8.38
CA ILE A 181 15.31 7.38 -9.22
C ILE A 181 15.17 8.79 -9.79
N SER A 182 14.79 8.88 -11.06
CA SER A 182 14.55 10.12 -11.79
C SER A 182 13.48 9.93 -12.87
N ASP A 183 13.14 10.99 -13.59
CA ASP A 183 12.26 10.97 -14.75
C ASP A 183 12.73 10.01 -15.86
N GLN A 184 14.04 9.76 -15.95
CA GLN A 184 14.60 8.82 -16.94
C GLN A 184 14.14 7.37 -16.74
N ASN A 185 13.67 7.01 -15.55
CA ASN A 185 13.19 5.66 -15.22
C ASN A 185 11.77 5.38 -15.69
N PHE A 186 11.05 6.38 -16.22
CA PHE A 186 9.63 6.28 -16.56
C PHE A 186 9.35 6.69 -18.01
N TYR A 187 8.39 6.02 -18.64
CA TYR A 187 7.66 6.55 -19.79
C TYR A 187 6.40 7.26 -19.30
N GLU A 188 6.11 8.42 -19.88
CA GLU A 188 4.92 9.20 -19.54
C GLU A 188 3.87 9.10 -20.65
N PHE A 189 2.61 9.01 -20.22
CA PHE A 189 1.45 8.89 -21.09
C PHE A 189 0.48 10.04 -20.82
N ARG A 190 -0.83 9.76 -20.78
CA ARG A 190 -1.87 10.78 -20.66
C ARG A 190 -1.97 11.39 -19.27
N SER A 191 -2.45 12.64 -19.20
CA SER A 191 -2.93 13.23 -17.95
C SER A 191 -4.26 12.57 -17.53
N LEU A 192 -4.34 12.27 -16.23
CA LEU A 192 -5.48 11.63 -15.57
C LEU A 192 -6.32 12.63 -14.77
N GLY A 193 -5.69 13.72 -14.28
CA GLY A 193 -6.35 14.80 -13.57
C GLY A 193 -5.43 16.00 -13.33
N LYS A 194 -6.01 17.14 -12.95
CA LYS A 194 -5.27 18.35 -12.52
C LYS A 194 -5.70 18.72 -11.10
N GLY A 195 -4.72 19.09 -10.27
CA GLY A 195 -4.90 19.49 -8.88
C GLY A 195 -4.36 20.90 -8.59
N GLY A 196 -4.44 21.32 -7.32
CA GLY A 196 -4.09 22.68 -6.92
C GLY A 196 -2.60 23.05 -7.09
N PHE A 197 -1.71 22.06 -7.08
CA PHE A 197 -0.25 22.24 -7.16
C PHE A 197 0.37 21.68 -8.44
N GLY A 198 -0.40 21.05 -9.32
CA GLY A 198 0.10 20.43 -10.53
C GLY A 198 -0.87 19.43 -11.14
N GLU A 199 -0.36 18.34 -11.70
CA GLU A 199 -1.17 17.35 -12.42
C GLU A 199 -0.84 15.92 -12.02
N VAL A 200 -1.72 15.00 -12.41
CA VAL A 200 -1.51 13.57 -12.29
C VAL A 200 -1.51 12.98 -13.68
N CYS A 201 -0.46 12.26 -14.06
CA CYS A 201 -0.37 11.56 -15.34
C CYS A 201 -0.11 10.06 -15.17
N ALA A 202 -0.46 9.26 -16.17
CA ALA A 202 -0.09 7.86 -16.20
C ALA A 202 1.38 7.72 -16.60
N VAL A 203 2.12 6.89 -15.86
CA VAL A 203 3.52 6.57 -16.17
C VAL A 203 3.76 5.07 -16.15
N GLN A 204 4.80 4.62 -16.83
CA GLN A 204 5.24 3.24 -16.84
C GLN A 204 6.70 3.15 -16.46
N VAL A 205 7.03 2.24 -15.54
CA VAL A 205 8.43 1.96 -15.20
C VAL A 205 9.08 1.25 -16.38
N LYS A 206 10.18 1.80 -16.90
CA LYS A 206 10.84 1.24 -18.10
C LYS A 206 11.37 -0.18 -17.86
N LEU A 207 11.86 -0.46 -16.66
CA LEU A 207 12.45 -1.74 -16.31
C LEU A 207 11.42 -2.88 -16.23
N THR A 208 10.29 -2.61 -15.57
CA THR A 208 9.32 -3.65 -15.20
C THR A 208 8.08 -3.66 -16.10
N GLY A 209 7.83 -2.57 -16.83
CA GLY A 209 6.59 -2.34 -17.55
C GLY A 209 5.40 -2.00 -16.63
N GLN A 210 5.62 -1.86 -15.32
CA GLN A 210 4.54 -1.60 -14.37
C GLN A 210 3.96 -0.20 -14.58
N MET A 211 2.64 -0.12 -14.68
CA MET A 211 1.90 1.13 -14.79
C MET A 211 1.62 1.73 -13.41
N TYR A 212 1.80 3.05 -13.31
CA TYR A 212 1.53 3.86 -12.12
C TYR A 212 0.86 5.19 -12.51
N ALA A 213 0.37 5.91 -11.50
CA ALA A 213 0.04 7.32 -11.60
C ALA A 213 1.20 8.15 -11.01
N CYS A 214 1.58 9.24 -11.65
CA CYS A 214 2.58 10.19 -11.17
C CYS A 214 1.91 11.52 -10.85
N LYS A 215 1.78 11.84 -9.56
CA LYS A 215 1.36 13.17 -9.08
C LYS A 215 2.57 14.08 -9.13
N LYS A 216 2.55 15.03 -10.06
CA LYS A 216 3.60 16.02 -10.30
C LYS A 216 3.21 17.34 -9.65
N LEU A 217 4.00 17.80 -8.70
CA LEU A 217 3.80 19.06 -7.98
C LEU A 217 4.83 20.07 -8.48
N ASP A 218 4.39 21.17 -9.08
CA ASP A 218 5.26 22.21 -9.60
C ASP A 218 5.94 22.97 -8.45
N LYS A 219 7.28 23.02 -8.45
CA LYS A 219 8.08 23.63 -7.38
C LYS A 219 7.76 25.12 -7.19
N LYS A 220 7.56 25.88 -8.28
CA LYS A 220 7.24 27.32 -8.20
C LYS A 220 5.83 27.53 -7.64
N ARG A 221 4.86 26.68 -8.00
CA ARG A 221 3.49 26.70 -7.45
C ARG A 221 3.47 26.37 -5.97
N LEU A 222 4.23 25.35 -5.55
CA LEU A 222 4.39 25.02 -4.14
C LEU A 222 4.90 26.23 -3.37
N LYS A 223 5.99 26.85 -3.82
CA LYS A 223 6.57 28.05 -3.19
C LYS A 223 5.60 29.22 -3.13
N LYS A 224 4.93 29.54 -4.23
CA LYS A 224 3.94 30.62 -4.29
C LYS A 224 2.79 30.45 -3.29
N LYS A 225 2.39 29.21 -3.01
CA LYS A 225 1.26 28.87 -2.14
C LYS A 225 1.69 28.40 -0.74
N SER A 226 2.98 28.41 -0.43
CA SER A 226 3.54 27.86 0.81
C SER A 226 3.11 26.40 1.08
N GLY A 227 3.00 25.60 0.00
CA GLY A 227 2.49 24.22 0.01
C GLY A 227 3.54 23.15 0.30
N GLU A 228 4.81 23.52 0.49
CA GLU A 228 5.94 22.60 0.63
C GLU A 228 5.77 21.63 1.80
N LYS A 229 5.33 22.15 2.95
CA LYS A 229 5.09 21.33 4.15
C LYS A 229 3.97 20.31 3.95
N LEU A 230 2.92 20.67 3.21
CA LEU A 230 1.81 19.77 2.89
C LEU A 230 2.27 18.65 1.95
N ALA A 231 3.07 18.99 0.93
CA ALA A 231 3.63 18.01 0.01
C ALA A 231 4.55 17.01 0.72
N LEU A 232 5.41 17.49 1.63
CA LEU A 232 6.29 16.62 2.42
C LEU A 232 5.49 15.72 3.37
N LEU A 233 4.46 16.27 4.04
CA LEU A 233 3.59 15.50 4.92
C LEU A 233 2.86 14.41 4.15
N GLU A 234 2.28 14.73 2.99
CA GLU A 234 1.63 13.74 2.12
C GLU A 234 2.60 12.61 1.76
N LYS A 235 3.82 12.96 1.32
CA LYS A 235 4.87 11.99 1.00
C LYS A 235 5.21 11.09 2.19
N GLN A 236 5.42 11.67 3.37
CA GLN A 236 5.76 10.93 4.59
C GLN A 236 4.65 9.98 5.04
N LEU A 237 3.39 10.40 4.96
CA LEU A 237 2.25 9.56 5.30
C LEU A 237 2.12 8.40 4.30
N LEU A 238 2.25 8.67 3.00
CA LEU A 238 2.20 7.67 1.95
C LEU A 238 3.34 6.65 2.01
N GLU A 239 4.53 7.02 2.50
CA GLU A 239 5.64 6.09 2.75
C GLU A 239 5.37 5.14 3.92
N LYS A 240 4.66 5.62 4.96
CA LYS A 240 4.31 4.83 6.14
C LYS A 240 3.17 3.85 5.87
N VAL A 241 2.21 4.25 5.03
CA VAL A 241 1.00 3.46 4.77
C VAL A 241 1.28 2.36 3.75
N ASN A 242 0.94 1.13 4.11
CA ASN A 242 0.88 -0.01 3.20
C ASN A 242 -0.48 -0.71 3.35
N SER A 243 -1.41 -0.43 2.42
CA SER A 243 -2.81 -0.85 2.51
C SER A 243 -3.37 -1.32 1.17
N HIS A 244 -4.34 -2.24 1.21
CA HIS A 244 -5.17 -2.57 0.05
C HIS A 244 -6.27 -1.53 -0.22
N PHE A 245 -6.58 -0.67 0.75
CA PHE A 245 -7.69 0.30 0.71
C PHE A 245 -7.22 1.75 0.67
N ILE A 246 -5.91 1.96 0.57
CA ILE A 246 -5.28 3.27 0.41
C ILE A 246 -4.31 3.16 -0.77
N VAL A 247 -4.19 4.22 -1.56
CA VAL A 247 -3.20 4.29 -2.63
C VAL A 247 -1.80 4.26 -2.02
N ASN A 248 -0.96 3.34 -2.46
CA ASN A 248 0.42 3.21 -1.98
C ASN A 248 1.38 3.97 -2.90
N LEU A 249 2.42 4.55 -2.29
CA LEU A 249 3.54 5.16 -2.98
C LEU A 249 4.58 4.11 -3.33
N ALA A 250 5.01 4.08 -4.58
CA ALA A 250 6.08 3.22 -5.08
C ALA A 250 7.40 3.98 -5.22
N TYR A 251 7.36 5.25 -5.65
CA TYR A 251 8.55 6.08 -5.79
C TYR A 251 8.29 7.54 -5.42
N ALA A 252 9.27 8.20 -4.82
CA ALA A 252 9.32 9.65 -4.68
C ALA A 252 10.64 10.19 -5.25
N TYR A 253 10.55 11.15 -6.16
CA TYR A 253 11.73 11.78 -6.74
C TYR A 253 11.49 13.26 -7.03
N ALA A 254 12.57 14.01 -7.18
CA ALA A 254 12.53 15.40 -7.62
C ALA A 254 13.16 15.53 -9.00
N SER A 255 12.47 16.22 -9.91
CA SER A 255 13.03 16.66 -11.19
C SER A 255 13.49 18.12 -11.08
N ARG A 256 13.91 18.71 -12.20
CA ARG A 256 14.26 20.13 -12.27
C ARG A 256 13.09 21.03 -11.86
N THR A 257 11.88 20.69 -12.28
CA THR A 257 10.70 21.57 -12.15
C THR A 257 9.62 21.03 -11.20
N HIS A 258 9.63 19.73 -10.89
CA HIS A 258 8.56 19.08 -10.15
C HIS A 258 9.08 18.21 -9.00
N LEU A 259 8.24 18.07 -7.96
CA LEU A 259 8.28 16.95 -7.04
C LEU A 259 7.30 15.88 -7.53
N CYS A 260 7.72 14.63 -7.57
CA CYS A 260 6.94 13.54 -8.17
C CYS A 260 6.66 12.45 -7.15
N LEU A 261 5.38 12.09 -7.01
CA LEU A 261 4.91 10.95 -6.24
C LEU A 261 4.34 9.91 -7.21
N VAL A 262 5.04 8.79 -7.37
CA VAL A 262 4.61 7.67 -8.22
C VAL A 262 3.87 6.66 -7.37
N MET A 263 2.59 6.46 -7.64
CA MET A 263 1.65 5.75 -6.78
C MET A 263 0.73 4.83 -7.59
N ASN A 264 0.02 3.91 -6.93
CA ASN A 264 -0.86 2.96 -7.62
C ASN A 264 -1.77 3.65 -8.66
N LEU A 265 -1.82 3.10 -9.88
CA LEU A 265 -2.70 3.57 -10.94
C LEU A 265 -4.13 3.07 -10.70
N MET A 266 -5.08 4.00 -10.63
CA MET A 266 -6.50 3.72 -10.41
C MET A 266 -7.29 4.04 -11.69
N ASN A 267 -7.38 3.07 -12.59
CA ASN A 267 -7.95 3.22 -13.94
C ASN A 267 -9.49 3.19 -13.99
N GLY A 268 -10.17 2.85 -12.90
CA GLY A 268 -11.63 2.83 -12.79
C GLY A 268 -12.27 4.20 -12.52
N GLY A 269 -11.47 5.26 -12.37
CA GLY A 269 -11.96 6.61 -12.08
C GLY A 269 -12.35 6.83 -10.62
N ASP A 270 -12.79 8.04 -10.29
CA ASP A 270 -13.24 8.43 -8.95
C ASP A 270 -14.74 8.15 -8.72
N LEU A 271 -15.15 7.93 -7.47
CA LEU A 271 -16.55 7.63 -7.15
C LEU A 271 -17.50 8.77 -7.52
N ARG A 272 -17.05 10.03 -7.53
CA ARG A 272 -17.91 11.14 -7.99
C ARG A 272 -18.28 10.94 -9.46
N PHE A 273 -17.35 10.56 -10.33
CA PHE A 273 -17.65 10.22 -11.72
C PHE A 273 -18.70 9.09 -11.79
N HIS A 274 -18.57 8.06 -10.95
CA HIS A 274 -19.56 6.97 -10.87
C HIS A 274 -20.95 7.41 -10.39
N ILE A 275 -21.02 8.37 -9.48
CA ILE A 275 -22.30 8.89 -8.96
C ILE A 275 -23.03 9.69 -10.03
N TYR A 276 -22.32 10.51 -10.80
CA TYR A 276 -22.95 11.54 -11.63
C TYR A 276 -22.94 11.27 -13.14
N GLU A 277 -21.98 10.49 -13.64
CA GLU A 277 -21.74 10.32 -15.08
C GLU A 277 -21.95 8.87 -15.56
N VAL A 278 -21.98 7.88 -14.66
CA VAL A 278 -22.15 6.47 -15.01
C VAL A 278 -23.59 6.02 -14.81
N GLY A 279 -24.37 5.94 -15.90
CA GLY A 279 -25.74 5.44 -15.88
C GLY A 279 -26.74 6.40 -15.23
N GLU A 280 -27.71 5.86 -14.48
CA GLU A 280 -28.62 6.68 -13.66
C GLU A 280 -27.85 7.26 -12.47
N ARG A 281 -28.14 8.52 -12.10
CA ARG A 281 -27.47 9.18 -10.98
C ARG A 281 -27.57 8.37 -9.68
N GLY A 282 -26.47 8.31 -8.95
CA GLY A 282 -26.29 7.51 -7.74
C GLY A 282 -25.92 6.06 -8.05
N ILE A 283 -25.46 5.35 -7.04
CA ILE A 283 -24.87 4.02 -7.16
C ILE A 283 -25.86 2.96 -6.65
N ARG A 284 -25.88 1.79 -7.30
CA ARG A 284 -26.68 0.64 -6.85
C ARG A 284 -26.24 0.17 -5.46
N MET A 285 -27.18 -0.18 -4.59
CA MET A 285 -26.91 -0.47 -3.17
C MET A 285 -25.85 -1.55 -2.94
N GLU A 286 -25.82 -2.61 -3.75
CA GLU A 286 -24.79 -3.66 -3.68
C GLU A 286 -23.36 -3.08 -3.83
N ARG A 287 -23.17 -2.13 -4.77
CA ARG A 287 -21.90 -1.43 -4.98
C ARG A 287 -21.62 -0.46 -3.83
N VAL A 288 -22.64 0.26 -3.34
CA VAL A 288 -22.50 1.17 -2.19
C VAL A 288 -21.99 0.42 -0.97
N ILE A 289 -22.65 -0.69 -0.58
CA ILE A 289 -22.24 -1.49 0.59
C ILE A 289 -20.80 -1.99 0.42
N TYR A 290 -20.45 -2.49 -0.76
CA TYR A 290 -19.10 -2.98 -1.05
C TYR A 290 -18.03 -1.88 -0.94
N TYR A 291 -18.22 -0.73 -1.59
CA TYR A 291 -17.26 0.38 -1.51
C TYR A 291 -17.18 0.97 -0.10
N VAL A 292 -18.31 1.12 0.58
CA VAL A 292 -18.33 1.64 1.95
C VAL A 292 -17.59 0.70 2.89
N ALA A 293 -17.72 -0.62 2.72
CA ALA A 293 -16.95 -1.57 3.52
C ALA A 293 -15.43 -1.39 3.32
N GLN A 294 -14.98 -1.22 2.07
CA GLN A 294 -13.57 -0.95 1.75
C GLN A 294 -13.08 0.39 2.31
N ILE A 295 -13.88 1.45 2.16
CA ILE A 295 -13.60 2.78 2.71
C ILE A 295 -13.51 2.72 4.24
N THR A 296 -14.46 2.05 4.91
CA THR A 296 -14.45 1.84 6.36
C THR A 296 -13.18 1.14 6.80
N THR A 297 -12.76 0.06 6.12
CA THR A 297 -11.50 -0.62 6.42
C THR A 297 -10.28 0.27 6.20
N GLY A 298 -10.26 1.08 5.13
CA GLY A 298 -9.19 2.05 4.88
C GLY A 298 -9.08 3.13 5.96
N ILE A 299 -10.21 3.68 6.40
CA ILE A 299 -10.28 4.66 7.50
C ILE A 299 -9.82 4.03 8.82
N LEU A 300 -10.30 2.82 9.15
CA LEU A 300 -9.86 2.10 10.35
C LEU A 300 -8.34 1.85 10.33
N GLN A 301 -7.78 1.55 9.16
CA GLN A 301 -6.34 1.37 9.04
C GLN A 301 -5.58 2.69 9.31
N LEU A 302 -5.99 3.82 8.73
CA LEU A 302 -5.41 5.12 9.05
C LEU A 302 -5.50 5.43 10.54
N HIS A 303 -6.69 5.21 11.13
CA HIS A 303 -6.93 5.45 12.55
C HIS A 303 -6.06 4.57 13.44
N SER A 304 -5.80 3.31 13.06
CA SER A 304 -4.90 2.41 13.80
C SER A 304 -3.44 2.91 13.85
N MET A 305 -3.07 3.78 12.91
CA MET A 305 -1.76 4.45 12.85
C MET A 305 -1.79 5.87 13.44
N ASP A 306 -2.84 6.21 14.21
CA ASP A 306 -3.10 7.56 14.71
C ASP A 306 -3.20 8.63 13.60
N ILE A 307 -3.55 8.27 12.36
CA ILE A 307 -3.70 9.22 11.25
C ILE A 307 -5.19 9.56 11.06
N VAL A 308 -5.53 10.85 11.03
CA VAL A 308 -6.87 11.33 10.63
C VAL A 308 -6.83 11.81 9.17
N TYR A 309 -7.81 11.41 8.36
CA TYR A 309 -7.79 11.63 6.91
C TYR A 309 -8.28 13.03 6.49
N ARG A 310 -9.38 13.50 7.09
CA ARG A 310 -9.98 14.84 6.98
C ARG A 310 -10.50 15.28 5.61
N ASP A 311 -10.34 14.48 4.56
CA ASP A 311 -10.87 14.81 3.22
C ASP A 311 -11.57 13.61 2.57
N MET A 312 -12.34 12.86 3.36
CA MET A 312 -13.20 11.80 2.85
C MET A 312 -14.35 12.38 2.03
N LYS A 313 -14.34 12.09 0.72
CA LYS A 313 -15.37 12.48 -0.25
C LYS A 313 -15.29 11.58 -1.50
N PRO A 314 -16.35 11.44 -2.32
CA PRO A 314 -16.32 10.55 -3.48
C PRO A 314 -15.22 10.87 -4.51
N GLU A 315 -14.77 12.13 -4.64
CA GLU A 315 -13.66 12.51 -5.52
C GLU A 315 -12.32 11.85 -5.13
N ASN A 316 -12.13 11.59 -3.85
CA ASN A 316 -10.87 11.04 -3.33
C ASN A 316 -10.91 9.51 -3.16
N VAL A 317 -12.01 8.85 -3.58
CA VAL A 317 -12.12 7.41 -3.62
C VAL A 317 -11.98 6.95 -5.07
N LEU A 318 -10.89 6.25 -5.36
CA LEU A 318 -10.55 5.82 -6.72
C LEU A 318 -10.75 4.32 -6.88
N LEU A 319 -11.14 3.88 -8.08
CA LEU A 319 -11.33 2.46 -8.42
C LEU A 319 -10.15 1.92 -9.24
N ASP A 320 -9.71 0.71 -8.92
CA ASP A 320 -8.71 -0.01 -9.72
C ASP A 320 -9.39 -0.86 -10.81
N GLY A 321 -8.56 -1.53 -11.62
CA GLY A 321 -9.02 -2.29 -12.79
C GLY A 321 -9.78 -3.55 -12.42
N ARG A 322 -9.73 -3.94 -11.15
CA ARG A 322 -10.47 -5.04 -10.55
C ARG A 322 -11.72 -4.55 -9.84
N GLY A 323 -12.07 -3.26 -9.92
CA GLY A 323 -13.27 -2.72 -9.27
C GLY A 323 -13.16 -2.57 -7.75
N GLN A 324 -11.96 -2.65 -7.18
CA GLN A 324 -11.72 -2.34 -5.77
C GLN A 324 -11.46 -0.85 -5.62
N CYS A 325 -11.95 -0.25 -4.54
CA CYS A 325 -11.74 1.17 -4.27
C CYS A 325 -10.63 1.40 -3.23
N ARG A 326 -9.95 2.54 -3.37
CA ARG A 326 -8.92 3.01 -2.43
C ARG A 326 -9.10 4.49 -2.13
N LEU A 327 -8.81 4.86 -0.90
CA LEU A 327 -8.61 6.25 -0.50
C LEU A 327 -7.34 6.81 -1.15
N SER A 328 -7.41 8.06 -1.61
CA SER A 328 -6.32 8.78 -2.26
C SER A 328 -6.17 10.19 -1.70
N ASP A 329 -5.16 10.95 -2.15
CA ASP A 329 -4.91 12.35 -1.74
C ASP A 329 -4.84 12.56 -0.21
N LEU A 330 -3.70 12.22 0.39
CA LEU A 330 -3.47 12.41 1.83
C LEU A 330 -2.97 13.83 2.16
N GLY A 331 -3.10 14.79 1.23
CA GLY A 331 -2.58 16.16 1.40
C GLY A 331 -3.17 16.93 2.58
N LEU A 332 -4.36 16.54 3.06
CA LEU A 332 -4.99 17.10 4.26
C LEU A 332 -4.93 16.15 5.47
N ALA A 333 -4.38 14.95 5.35
CA ALA A 333 -4.27 14.03 6.46
C ALA A 333 -3.21 14.50 7.47
N VAL A 334 -3.37 14.12 8.74
CA VAL A 334 -2.43 14.46 9.82
C VAL A 334 -2.26 13.29 10.77
N GLU A 335 -1.02 13.06 11.20
CA GLU A 335 -0.70 12.17 12.30
C GLU A 335 -1.02 12.85 13.64
N LEU A 336 -1.87 12.21 14.43
CA LEU A 336 -2.35 12.71 15.71
C LEU A 336 -1.30 12.42 16.79
N PRO A 337 -0.99 13.40 17.66
CA PRO A 337 -0.19 13.11 18.83
C PRO A 337 -0.95 12.15 19.77
N LYS A 338 -0.23 11.16 20.32
CA LYS A 338 -0.80 10.15 21.22
C LYS A 338 -1.60 10.80 22.35
N GLY A 339 -2.88 10.41 22.47
CA GLY A 339 -3.79 10.90 23.50
C GLY A 339 -4.20 12.39 23.40
N LYS A 340 -3.67 13.19 22.46
CA LYS A 340 -4.03 14.62 22.32
C LYS A 340 -5.01 14.89 21.19
N MET A 341 -6.00 15.74 21.45
CA MET A 341 -6.85 16.28 20.41
C MET A 341 -6.09 17.34 19.59
N ILE A 342 -6.50 17.57 18.36
CA ILE A 342 -5.99 18.65 17.51
C ILE A 342 -7.05 19.73 17.37
N CYS A 343 -6.63 20.99 17.24
CA CYS A 343 -7.52 22.12 16.98
C CYS A 343 -6.90 22.97 15.87
N GLN A 344 -7.68 23.27 14.84
CA GLN A 344 -7.29 24.20 13.79
C GLN A 344 -7.80 25.59 14.18
N LYS A 345 -6.93 26.42 14.78
CA LYS A 345 -7.30 27.81 15.08
C LYS A 345 -7.13 28.69 13.83
N GLY A 346 -8.20 29.40 13.47
CA GLY A 346 -8.22 30.39 12.37
C GLY A 346 -8.80 29.88 11.06
N TYR A 347 -9.51 30.75 10.32
CA TYR A 347 -10.19 30.43 9.04
C TYR A 347 -9.25 29.88 7.95
N SER A 348 -7.97 30.28 7.95
CA SER A 348 -6.96 29.77 7.01
C SER A 348 -6.46 28.36 7.34
N CYS A 349 -6.85 27.81 8.49
CA CYS A 349 -6.41 26.51 8.98
C CYS A 349 -7.50 25.43 8.87
N ILE A 350 -8.75 25.79 8.52
CA ILE A 350 -9.84 24.82 8.38
C ILE A 350 -9.54 23.93 7.16
N ALA A 351 -9.32 22.64 7.40
CA ALA A 351 -9.12 21.65 6.35
C ALA A 351 -10.41 20.87 6.09
N GLY A 352 -10.71 20.65 4.81
CA GLY A 352 -11.84 19.83 4.38
C GLY A 352 -12.65 20.50 3.27
N THR A 353 -13.59 19.75 2.71
CA THR A 353 -14.45 20.22 1.61
C THR A 353 -15.81 20.65 2.17
N THR A 354 -16.30 21.85 1.81
CA THR A 354 -17.62 22.33 2.24
C THR A 354 -18.72 21.32 1.93
N GLY A 355 -19.56 21.01 2.92
CA GLY A 355 -20.61 19.99 2.83
C GLY A 355 -20.21 18.62 3.39
N TYR A 356 -18.91 18.35 3.52
CA TYR A 356 -18.39 17.13 4.17
C TYR A 356 -17.78 17.42 5.54
N MET A 357 -17.43 18.67 5.85
CA MET A 357 -16.86 19.02 7.15
C MET A 357 -17.80 18.74 8.31
N ALA A 358 -17.27 18.11 9.36
CA ALA A 358 -18.01 17.77 10.57
C ALA A 358 -18.35 19.02 11.42
N PRO A 359 -19.42 18.99 12.24
CA PRO A 359 -19.82 20.11 13.09
C PRO A 359 -18.72 20.66 13.97
N GLU A 360 -17.88 19.80 14.56
CA GLU A 360 -16.78 20.21 15.43
C GLU A 360 -15.67 20.95 14.66
N ILE A 361 -15.45 20.63 13.36
CA ILE A 361 -14.53 21.38 12.50
C ILE A 361 -15.10 22.77 12.21
N LEU A 362 -16.39 22.83 11.86
CA LEU A 362 -17.07 24.09 11.53
C LEU A 362 -17.14 25.05 12.73
N LYS A 363 -17.29 24.50 13.94
CA LYS A 363 -17.25 25.25 15.20
C LYS A 363 -15.84 25.58 15.71
N GLN A 364 -14.79 25.11 15.00
CA GLN A 364 -13.39 25.25 15.40
C GLN A 364 -13.09 24.62 16.79
N GLU A 365 -13.82 23.55 17.12
CA GLU A 365 -13.60 22.75 18.32
C GLU A 365 -12.41 21.79 18.11
N SER A 366 -11.87 21.28 19.21
CA SER A 366 -10.85 20.24 19.14
C SER A 366 -11.46 18.92 18.68
N TYR A 367 -10.76 18.18 17.82
CA TYR A 367 -11.23 16.91 17.27
C TYR A 367 -10.13 15.86 17.17
N ARG A 368 -10.53 14.62 16.85
CA ARG A 368 -9.64 13.50 16.48
C ARG A 368 -10.19 12.80 15.24
N MET A 369 -10.49 11.50 15.34
CA MET A 369 -10.86 10.62 14.24
C MET A 369 -12.36 10.68 13.87
N SER A 370 -13.20 11.28 14.74
CA SER A 370 -14.66 11.39 14.56
C SER A 370 -15.09 12.09 13.28
N VAL A 371 -14.24 12.96 12.75
CA VAL A 371 -14.52 13.78 11.57
C VAL A 371 -14.59 12.95 10.30
N ASP A 372 -13.79 11.88 10.21
CA ASP A 372 -13.78 11.00 9.03
C ASP A 372 -15.09 10.20 8.93
N TRP A 373 -15.66 9.82 10.07
CA TRP A 373 -16.94 9.12 10.14
C TRP A 373 -18.11 9.99 9.71
N TRP A 374 -18.10 11.27 10.08
CA TRP A 374 -19.08 12.24 9.58
C TRP A 374 -19.01 12.36 8.06
N SER A 375 -17.80 12.59 7.53
CA SER A 375 -17.56 12.72 6.09
C SER A 375 -17.93 11.43 5.31
N LEU A 376 -17.74 10.26 5.92
CA LEU A 376 -18.23 8.99 5.38
C LEU A 376 -19.76 8.96 5.35
N GLY A 377 -20.45 9.40 6.41
CA GLY A 377 -21.91 9.54 6.42
C GLY A 377 -22.44 10.41 5.28
N CYS A 378 -21.81 11.57 5.04
CA CYS A 378 -22.12 12.43 3.89
C CYS A 378 -21.87 11.72 2.56
N SER A 379 -20.76 10.98 2.43
CA SER A 379 -20.40 10.25 1.21
C SER A 379 -21.37 9.10 0.91
N ILE A 380 -21.81 8.35 1.94
CA ILE A 380 -22.83 7.28 1.78
C ILE A 380 -24.13 7.90 1.27
N TYR A 381 -24.56 9.00 1.88
CA TYR A 381 -25.76 9.71 1.46
C TYR A 381 -25.68 10.12 -0.02
N GLU A 382 -24.56 10.72 -0.43
CA GLU A 382 -24.35 11.16 -1.80
C GLU A 382 -24.27 10.00 -2.79
N MET A 383 -23.64 8.89 -2.42
CA MET A 383 -23.63 7.69 -3.24
C MET A 383 -25.05 7.18 -3.54
N VAL A 384 -25.98 7.30 -2.60
CA VAL A 384 -27.35 6.81 -2.75
C VAL A 384 -28.27 7.82 -3.45
N ALA A 385 -28.18 9.09 -3.08
CA ALA A 385 -29.11 10.15 -3.48
C ALA A 385 -28.57 11.09 -4.57
N ALA A 386 -27.29 10.99 -4.93
CA ALA A 386 -26.61 11.88 -5.87
C ALA A 386 -26.78 13.38 -5.53
N ARG A 387 -26.76 13.68 -4.24
CA ARG A 387 -26.76 15.02 -3.63
C ARG A 387 -26.22 14.90 -2.21
N LEU A 388 -25.77 16.00 -1.61
CA LEU A 388 -25.32 15.97 -0.21
C LEU A 388 -26.51 16.03 0.76
N PRO A 389 -26.31 15.64 2.04
CA PRO A 389 -27.36 15.73 3.05
C PRO A 389 -27.96 17.13 3.24
N PHE A 390 -27.10 18.16 3.14
CA PHE A 390 -27.44 19.57 3.46
C PHE A 390 -27.28 20.53 2.28
N LYS A 391 -26.98 20.01 1.08
CA LYS A 391 -26.76 20.79 -0.14
C LYS A 391 -27.18 19.99 -1.37
N ASP A 392 -28.02 20.58 -2.21
CA ASP A 392 -28.47 19.93 -3.43
C ASP A 392 -27.41 19.94 -4.54
N PHE A 393 -27.53 19.00 -5.47
CA PHE A 393 -26.61 18.91 -6.59
C PHE A 393 -26.71 20.17 -7.48
N ARG A 394 -25.56 20.84 -7.67
CA ARG A 394 -25.43 22.12 -8.39
C ARG A 394 -26.17 23.30 -7.75
N GLU A 395 -26.60 23.18 -6.49
CA GLU A 395 -27.16 24.30 -5.72
C GLU A 395 -26.10 25.40 -5.52
N LYS A 396 -26.40 26.63 -5.92
CA LYS A 396 -25.53 27.79 -5.72
C LYS A 396 -25.92 28.47 -4.41
N VAL A 397 -25.23 28.12 -3.32
CA VAL A 397 -25.43 28.72 -2.00
C VAL A 397 -24.09 29.11 -1.39
N GLN A 398 -24.10 30.11 -0.52
CA GLN A 398 -22.92 30.56 0.19
C GLN A 398 -22.47 29.54 1.24
N ASN A 399 -21.17 29.48 1.51
CA ASN A 399 -20.60 28.47 2.42
C ASN A 399 -21.18 28.60 3.86
N GLU A 400 -21.54 29.81 4.27
CA GLU A 400 -22.15 30.11 5.57
C GLU A 400 -23.52 29.45 5.71
N GLU A 401 -24.32 29.43 4.64
CA GLU A 401 -25.64 28.77 4.66
C GLU A 401 -25.49 27.24 4.70
N VAL A 402 -24.55 26.66 3.94
CA VAL A 402 -24.25 25.22 4.05
C VAL A 402 -23.81 24.88 5.47
N THR A 403 -22.98 25.74 6.07
CA THR A 403 -22.49 25.60 7.45
C THR A 403 -23.66 25.62 8.43
N ARG A 404 -24.56 26.61 8.33
CA ARG A 404 -25.77 26.72 9.15
C ARG A 404 -26.62 25.45 9.04
N ARG A 405 -26.96 25.01 7.83
CA ARG A 405 -27.73 23.77 7.59
C ARG A 405 -27.06 22.54 8.21
N THR A 406 -25.74 22.42 8.09
CA THR A 406 -24.96 21.31 8.67
C THR A 406 -25.06 21.30 10.21
N LEU A 407 -25.08 22.48 10.84
CA LEU A 407 -25.14 22.64 12.29
C LEU A 407 -26.56 22.52 12.86
N GLU A 408 -27.59 22.90 12.10
CA GLU A 408 -28.95 23.12 12.61
C GLU A 408 -30.00 22.19 11.99
N ASP A 409 -29.96 21.95 10.68
CA ASP A 409 -31.04 21.27 9.94
C ASP A 409 -30.95 19.74 10.04
N GLU A 410 -32.09 19.06 10.15
CA GLU A 410 -32.13 17.59 10.16
C GLU A 410 -31.90 16.98 8.77
N CYS A 411 -31.21 15.84 8.73
CA CYS A 411 -30.97 15.10 7.49
C CYS A 411 -32.28 14.47 6.97
N LYS A 412 -32.62 14.75 5.71
CA LYS A 412 -33.84 14.24 5.06
C LYS A 412 -33.52 13.05 4.15
N PHE A 413 -34.29 11.97 4.22
CA PHE A 413 -34.10 10.75 3.41
C PHE A 413 -35.22 10.56 2.38
N GLU A 414 -35.22 11.39 1.34
CA GLU A 414 -36.30 11.42 0.33
C GLU A 414 -36.10 10.40 -0.81
N HIS A 415 -34.86 9.96 -1.04
CA HIS A 415 -34.56 9.04 -2.14
C HIS A 415 -35.07 7.61 -1.85
N LYS A 416 -35.79 7.00 -2.81
CA LYS A 416 -36.40 5.65 -2.69
C LYS A 416 -35.44 4.51 -2.32
N ARG A 417 -34.15 4.67 -2.62
CA ARG A 417 -33.08 3.69 -2.32
C ARG A 417 -32.63 3.67 -0.85
N PHE A 418 -33.10 4.60 -0.02
CA PHE A 418 -32.79 4.57 1.42
C PHE A 418 -33.65 3.53 2.14
N ASP A 419 -33.09 2.33 2.32
CA ASP A 419 -33.66 1.31 3.20
C ASP A 419 -33.40 1.61 4.69
N ALA A 420 -34.00 0.83 5.59
CA ALA A 420 -33.88 1.05 7.03
C ALA A 420 -32.43 1.02 7.51
N ALA A 421 -31.63 0.04 7.06
CA ALA A 421 -30.23 -0.12 7.46
C ALA A 421 -29.35 1.06 6.98
N THR A 422 -29.61 1.56 5.76
CA THR A 422 -28.89 2.69 5.17
C THR A 422 -29.24 4.00 5.88
N LYS A 423 -30.52 4.22 6.20
CA LYS A 423 -30.94 5.39 6.99
C LYS A 423 -30.30 5.39 8.38
N ASP A 424 -30.26 4.23 9.02
CA ASP A 424 -29.73 4.08 10.37
C ASP A 424 -28.23 4.37 10.42
N ILE A 425 -27.42 3.74 9.56
CA ILE A 425 -25.96 3.96 9.55
C ILE A 425 -25.61 5.43 9.23
N ILE A 426 -26.28 6.05 8.26
CA ILE A 426 -26.07 7.47 7.94
C ILE A 426 -26.44 8.34 9.14
N SER A 427 -27.58 8.08 9.78
CA SER A 427 -28.03 8.85 10.94
C SER A 427 -27.10 8.72 12.15
N LEU A 428 -26.46 7.56 12.32
CA LEU A 428 -25.45 7.33 13.36
C LEU A 428 -24.12 8.02 13.05
N PHE A 429 -23.69 8.07 11.79
CA PHE A 429 -22.51 8.85 11.37
C PHE A 429 -22.75 10.36 11.39
N LEU A 430 -23.98 10.82 11.13
CA LEU A 430 -24.36 12.23 11.13
C LEU A 430 -24.86 12.72 12.50
N LYS A 431 -24.51 12.04 13.60
CA LYS A 431 -24.72 12.59 14.95
C LYS A 431 -23.77 13.78 15.17
N ARG A 432 -24.35 14.93 15.51
CA ARG A 432 -23.58 16.17 15.72
C ARG A 432 -22.68 16.10 16.94
N LYS A 433 -23.19 15.52 18.04
CA LYS A 433 -22.41 15.22 19.23
C LYS A 433 -21.47 14.03 18.96
N VAL A 434 -20.17 14.24 19.15
CA VAL A 434 -19.12 13.27 18.83
C VAL A 434 -19.30 11.99 19.64
N GLU A 435 -19.67 12.11 20.91
CA GLU A 435 -19.91 11.00 21.85
C GLU A 435 -21.07 10.08 21.45
N HIS A 436 -21.94 10.53 20.55
CA HIS A 436 -23.05 9.73 20.02
C HIS A 436 -22.81 9.26 18.58
N ARG A 437 -21.71 9.70 17.96
CA ARG A 437 -21.38 9.38 16.58
C ARG A 437 -20.78 7.98 16.49
N LEU A 438 -21.24 7.19 15.53
CA LEU A 438 -20.63 5.89 15.23
C LEU A 438 -19.17 6.07 14.82
N GLY A 439 -18.31 5.17 15.28
CA GLY A 439 -16.85 5.28 15.17
C GLY A 439 -16.11 5.19 16.50
N GLY A 440 -16.82 5.35 17.64
CA GLY A 440 -16.30 4.96 18.96
C GLY A 440 -16.33 3.43 19.19
N SER A 441 -17.33 2.76 18.63
CA SER A 441 -17.37 1.31 18.43
C SER A 441 -17.04 0.98 16.97
N ASP A 442 -16.64 -0.26 16.70
CA ASP A 442 -16.31 -0.72 15.33
C ASP A 442 -17.54 -0.62 14.41
N PRO A 443 -17.52 0.25 13.38
CA PRO A 443 -18.66 0.43 12.47
C PRO A 443 -18.98 -0.82 11.65
N ARG A 444 -18.03 -1.75 11.50
CA ARG A 444 -18.19 -2.99 10.73
C ARG A 444 -19.26 -3.91 11.29
N ASN A 445 -19.61 -3.76 12.57
CA ASN A 445 -20.64 -4.55 13.24
C ASN A 445 -22.07 -4.11 12.91
N HIS A 446 -22.25 -3.02 12.17
CA HIS A 446 -23.57 -2.50 11.83
C HIS A 446 -24.30 -3.40 10.82
N VAL A 447 -25.64 -3.53 10.94
CA VAL A 447 -26.48 -4.38 10.07
C VAL A 447 -26.40 -4.02 8.58
N PHE A 448 -25.98 -2.79 8.26
CA PHE A 448 -25.67 -2.33 6.90
C PHE A 448 -24.61 -3.23 6.21
N PHE A 449 -23.66 -3.78 6.96
CA PHE A 449 -22.60 -4.63 6.45
C PHE A 449 -22.90 -6.14 6.57
N LYS A 450 -24.15 -6.53 6.86
CA LYS A 450 -24.50 -7.95 7.09
C LYS A 450 -24.10 -8.92 5.96
N SER A 451 -23.96 -8.41 4.74
CA SER A 451 -23.57 -9.20 3.56
C SER A 451 -22.05 -9.22 3.31
N ILE A 452 -21.24 -8.60 4.17
CA ILE A 452 -19.79 -8.46 3.98
C ILE A 452 -19.06 -9.30 5.03
N ASN A 453 -18.23 -10.22 4.57
CA ASN A 453 -17.21 -10.86 5.39
C ASN A 453 -15.93 -10.02 5.36
N PHE A 454 -15.66 -9.25 6.42
CA PHE A 454 -14.52 -8.33 6.46
C PHE A 454 -13.15 -9.01 6.40
N HIS A 455 -13.01 -10.22 6.97
CA HIS A 455 -11.75 -10.96 6.88
C HIS A 455 -11.41 -11.33 5.43
N ARG A 456 -12.41 -11.76 4.66
CA ARG A 456 -12.24 -12.03 3.22
C ARG A 456 -12.06 -10.75 2.42
N LEU A 457 -12.75 -9.67 2.78
CA LEU A 457 -12.61 -8.37 2.13
C LEU A 457 -11.17 -7.85 2.25
N GLU A 458 -10.61 -7.90 3.47
CA GLU A 458 -9.24 -7.52 3.79
C GLU A 458 -8.19 -8.36 3.06
N ALA A 459 -8.50 -9.64 2.81
CA ALA A 459 -7.69 -10.55 2.00
C ALA A 459 -7.88 -10.37 0.47
N GLY A 460 -8.81 -9.51 0.03
CA GLY A 460 -9.11 -9.32 -1.39
C GLY A 460 -9.86 -10.49 -2.03
N LEU A 461 -10.55 -11.31 -1.24
CA LEU A 461 -11.25 -12.54 -1.66
C LEU A 461 -12.76 -12.35 -1.86
N VAL A 462 -13.24 -11.10 -1.83
CA VAL A 462 -14.65 -10.76 -2.09
C VAL A 462 -14.75 -10.16 -3.48
N ASP A 463 -15.53 -10.83 -4.34
CA ASP A 463 -15.72 -10.40 -5.71
C ASP A 463 -16.38 -9.03 -5.79
N PRO A 464 -15.86 -8.14 -6.64
CA PRO A 464 -16.42 -6.81 -6.84
C PRO A 464 -17.78 -6.89 -7.56
N PRO A 465 -18.82 -6.19 -7.08
CA PRO A 465 -20.13 -6.15 -7.76
C PRO A 465 -20.09 -5.39 -9.09
N TRP A 466 -18.99 -4.70 -9.38
CA TRP A 466 -18.79 -3.96 -10.63
C TRP A 466 -17.30 -3.88 -10.96
N VAL A 467 -16.95 -4.17 -12.22
CA VAL A 467 -15.58 -4.13 -12.73
C VAL A 467 -15.49 -3.14 -13.91
N PRO A 468 -14.51 -2.22 -13.93
CA PRO A 468 -14.30 -1.34 -15.07
C PRO A 468 -13.96 -2.12 -16.34
N LYS A 469 -14.42 -1.64 -17.49
CA LYS A 469 -14.02 -2.20 -18.79
C LYS A 469 -12.59 -1.78 -19.11
N SER A 470 -11.73 -2.72 -19.47
CA SER A 470 -10.30 -2.47 -19.75
C SER A 470 -10.05 -1.53 -20.93
N ASN A 471 -10.98 -1.47 -21.88
CA ASN A 471 -10.88 -0.61 -23.08
C ASN A 471 -11.52 0.77 -22.90
N VAL A 472 -11.98 1.12 -21.70
CA VAL A 472 -12.63 2.40 -21.40
C VAL A 472 -11.75 3.19 -20.44
N VAL A 473 -11.57 4.48 -20.71
CA VAL A 473 -10.88 5.37 -19.77
C VAL A 473 -11.91 6.17 -18.98
N TYR A 474 -11.97 5.91 -17.68
CA TYR A 474 -12.91 6.53 -16.73
C TYR A 474 -12.34 7.85 -16.17
N THR A 475 -12.00 8.79 -17.04
CA THR A 475 -11.65 10.16 -16.65
C THR A 475 -12.28 11.17 -17.61
N LYS A 476 -12.34 12.43 -17.18
CA LYS A 476 -12.74 13.54 -18.04
C LYS A 476 -11.76 13.69 -19.21
N ASP A 477 -12.26 14.21 -20.33
CA ASP A 477 -11.41 14.59 -21.46
C ASP A 477 -10.36 15.61 -21.02
N MET A 478 -9.16 15.56 -21.62
CA MET A 478 -8.05 16.41 -21.15
C MET A 478 -8.35 17.90 -21.29
N ASP A 479 -9.22 18.26 -22.21
CA ASP A 479 -9.58 19.65 -22.54
C ASP A 479 -10.52 20.25 -21.50
N LYS A 480 -11.19 19.40 -20.72
CA LYS A 480 -12.02 19.82 -19.57
C LYS A 480 -11.16 20.14 -18.35
N PHE A 481 -9.85 19.87 -18.39
CA PHE A 481 -8.96 20.27 -17.31
C PHE A 481 -8.57 21.74 -17.47
N ALA A 482 -9.07 22.58 -16.56
CA ALA A 482 -8.78 24.01 -16.56
C ALA A 482 -7.28 24.29 -16.84
N GLU A 483 -7.03 25.20 -17.80
CA GLU A 483 -5.69 25.72 -18.01
C GLU A 483 -5.27 26.48 -16.75
N THR A 484 -4.06 26.19 -16.29
CA THR A 484 -3.51 26.84 -15.10
C THR A 484 -2.37 27.72 -15.55
N SER A 485 -2.47 29.02 -15.30
CA SER A 485 -1.46 29.99 -15.70
C SER A 485 -0.07 29.61 -15.18
N GLU A 486 0.96 29.86 -15.98
CA GLU A 486 2.34 29.68 -15.54
C GLU A 486 2.67 30.61 -14.37
N VAL A 487 3.43 30.10 -13.40
CA VAL A 487 3.88 30.92 -12.28
C VAL A 487 5.13 31.69 -12.70
N GLN A 488 4.94 32.97 -13.02
CA GLN A 488 6.00 33.93 -13.29
C GLN A 488 6.48 34.60 -12.00
N GLY A 489 7.74 35.09 -12.00
CA GLY A 489 8.29 35.90 -10.91
C GLY A 489 8.70 35.15 -9.64
N ILE A 490 8.73 33.80 -9.66
CA ILE A 490 9.23 32.98 -8.55
C ILE A 490 10.55 32.32 -8.97
N GLU A 491 11.61 32.66 -8.26
CA GLU A 491 12.92 32.00 -8.34
C GLU A 491 13.11 31.06 -7.15
N LEU A 492 13.71 29.90 -7.42
CA LEU A 492 14.08 28.93 -6.39
C LEU A 492 15.50 29.25 -5.90
N ASN A 493 15.69 29.21 -4.59
CA ASN A 493 17.00 29.42 -3.96
C ASN A 493 17.59 28.09 -3.46
N ASP A 494 18.82 28.13 -2.96
CA ASP A 494 19.54 26.94 -2.49
C ASP A 494 18.85 26.23 -1.32
N ASN A 495 18.09 26.94 -0.49
CA ASN A 495 17.34 26.33 0.61
C ASN A 495 16.15 25.54 0.07
N ASP A 496 15.47 26.04 -0.96
CA ASP A 496 14.39 25.32 -1.63
C ASP A 496 14.93 24.04 -2.27
N GLU A 497 16.06 24.11 -2.98
CA GLU A 497 16.66 22.92 -3.61
C GLU A 497 17.13 21.88 -2.58
N LYS A 498 17.67 22.30 -1.44
CA LYS A 498 17.98 21.37 -0.32
C LYS A 498 16.72 20.68 0.19
N PHE A 499 15.65 21.41 0.42
CA PHE A 499 14.37 20.85 0.84
C PHE A 499 13.82 19.85 -0.20
N TYR A 500 13.91 20.18 -1.49
CA TYR A 500 13.47 19.29 -2.57
C TYR A 500 14.34 18.05 -2.74
N MET A 501 15.62 18.09 -2.36
CA MET A 501 16.47 16.89 -2.33
C MET A 501 16.02 15.91 -1.24
N GLU A 502 15.56 16.39 -0.08
CA GLU A 502 15.04 15.53 1.00
C GLU A 502 13.71 14.84 0.62
N PHE A 503 12.97 15.42 -0.33
CA PHE A 503 11.74 14.81 -0.85
C PHE A 503 12.02 13.55 -1.68
N GLY A 504 13.13 13.52 -2.42
CA GLY A 504 13.46 12.47 -3.37
C GLY A 504 14.07 11.23 -2.73
N THR A 505 13.30 10.51 -1.90
CA THR A 505 13.73 9.29 -1.19
C THR A 505 13.93 8.07 -2.08
N GLY A 506 13.50 8.13 -3.35
CA GLY A 506 13.67 7.04 -4.32
C GLY A 506 12.56 6.02 -4.22
N ALA A 507 12.92 4.74 -4.27
CA ALA A 507 11.97 3.62 -4.23
C ALA A 507 11.45 3.36 -2.80
N VAL A 508 10.15 3.12 -2.67
CA VAL A 508 9.52 2.69 -1.42
C VAL A 508 9.59 1.17 -1.33
N ALA A 509 10.38 0.67 -0.38
CA ALA A 509 10.84 -0.71 -0.31
C ALA A 509 9.75 -1.77 -0.57
N ILE A 510 8.64 -1.75 0.16
CA ILE A 510 7.60 -2.79 0.04
C ILE A 510 6.96 -2.79 -1.35
N GLN A 511 6.61 -1.61 -1.88
CA GLN A 511 5.94 -1.51 -3.18
C GLN A 511 6.89 -1.85 -4.32
N TRP A 512 8.13 -1.37 -4.24
CA TRP A 512 9.16 -1.68 -5.22
C TRP A 512 9.49 -3.18 -5.27
N GLN A 513 9.60 -3.83 -4.11
CA GLN A 513 9.85 -5.27 -4.05
C GLN A 513 8.68 -6.09 -4.62
N LYS A 514 7.42 -5.68 -4.36
CA LYS A 514 6.25 -6.29 -5.00
C LYS A 514 6.33 -6.15 -6.53
N GLU A 515 6.65 -4.95 -7.01
CA GLU A 515 6.80 -4.68 -8.44
C GLU A 515 7.85 -5.58 -9.10
N MET A 516 9.03 -5.75 -8.48
CA MET A 516 10.08 -6.63 -9.02
C MET A 516 9.61 -8.10 -9.10
N ILE A 517 8.82 -8.56 -8.12
CA ILE A 517 8.26 -9.91 -8.13
C ILE A 517 7.17 -10.05 -9.20
N ASP A 518 6.16 -9.18 -9.20
CA ASP A 518 4.97 -9.27 -10.06
C ASP A 518 5.30 -9.10 -11.56
N SER A 519 6.37 -8.35 -11.86
CA SER A 519 6.89 -8.17 -13.21
C SER A 519 7.75 -9.34 -13.72
N GLY A 520 8.15 -10.26 -12.83
CA GLY A 520 9.06 -11.38 -13.13
C GLY A 520 10.54 -11.01 -13.11
N VAL A 521 10.90 -9.73 -12.89
CA VAL A 521 12.30 -9.27 -12.82
C VAL A 521 13.05 -9.97 -11.69
N PHE A 522 12.38 -10.23 -10.57
CA PHE A 522 12.97 -10.99 -9.47
C PHE A 522 13.45 -12.36 -9.94
N ASP A 523 12.59 -13.15 -10.59
CA ASP A 523 12.95 -14.51 -10.99
C ASP A 523 14.05 -14.48 -12.08
N GLU A 524 13.96 -13.55 -13.03
CA GLU A 524 14.98 -13.38 -14.10
C GLU A 524 16.39 -13.04 -13.56
N LEU A 525 16.49 -12.14 -12.58
CA LEU A 525 17.79 -11.72 -12.02
C LEU A 525 18.29 -12.62 -10.89
N ASN A 526 17.39 -13.41 -10.29
CA ASN A 526 17.73 -14.32 -9.21
C ASN A 526 18.18 -15.70 -9.71
N ASP A 527 17.98 -16.02 -11.00
CA ASP A 527 18.46 -17.26 -11.62
C ASP A 527 20.00 -17.37 -11.60
N LEU A 528 20.45 -18.53 -11.12
CA LEU A 528 21.84 -18.80 -10.72
C LEU A 528 22.79 -19.06 -11.91
N GLY A 529 22.26 -19.28 -13.11
CA GLY A 529 23.06 -19.60 -14.31
C GLY A 529 23.78 -18.42 -14.96
N LEU A 530 23.36 -17.17 -14.69
CA LEU A 530 23.91 -15.97 -15.33
C LEU A 530 24.86 -15.16 -14.43
N ASN A 531 24.92 -15.45 -13.13
CA ASN A 531 25.62 -14.64 -12.14
C ASN A 531 26.93 -15.26 -11.61
N GLY A 532 27.44 -16.32 -12.24
CA GLY A 532 28.82 -16.78 -12.05
C GLY A 532 29.21 -17.19 -10.63
N TYR A 533 28.31 -17.86 -9.89
CA TYR A 533 28.67 -18.49 -8.61
C TYR A 533 28.41 -19.99 -8.64
N ASP A 534 29.52 -20.71 -8.67
CA ASP A 534 29.63 -22.11 -8.27
C ASP A 534 29.51 -22.17 -6.74
N LEU A 535 28.60 -23.00 -6.21
CA LEU A 535 28.27 -23.08 -4.78
C LEU A 535 29.46 -23.50 -3.89
N HIS A 536 30.59 -23.89 -4.47
CA HIS A 536 31.74 -24.46 -3.76
C HIS A 536 32.94 -23.53 -3.55
N SER A 537 33.02 -22.35 -4.17
CA SER A 537 34.32 -21.65 -4.29
C SER A 537 34.50 -20.34 -3.51
N ASN A 538 33.47 -19.79 -2.83
CA ASN A 538 33.59 -18.46 -2.20
C ASN A 538 32.88 -18.35 -0.84
N LEU A 539 33.23 -19.23 0.09
CA LEU A 539 33.19 -18.88 1.50
C LEU A 539 34.47 -18.11 1.83
N PRO A 540 34.42 -16.98 2.58
CA PRO A 540 35.63 -16.41 3.14
C PRO A 540 36.23 -17.44 4.09
N GLN A 541 37.37 -18.02 3.72
CA GLN A 541 38.15 -18.82 4.65
C GLN A 541 38.54 -17.92 5.83
N CYS A 542 37.95 -18.17 7.00
CA CYS A 542 38.52 -17.72 8.26
C CYS A 542 39.86 -18.46 8.45
N SER A 543 40.96 -17.89 7.94
CA SER A 543 42.29 -18.37 8.29
C SER A 543 42.62 -17.92 9.71
N SER A 544 42.39 -18.81 10.67
CA SER A 544 42.98 -18.74 11.99
C SER A 544 44.48 -19.05 11.93
N SER A 545 45.25 -18.31 12.74
CA SER A 545 46.67 -18.46 13.13
C SER A 545 47.73 -17.65 12.34
N PRO A 546 48.53 -16.81 13.04
CA PRO A 546 49.71 -16.15 12.45
C PRO A 546 50.91 -17.12 12.40
N PRO A 547 51.87 -16.94 11.46
CA PRO A 547 53.00 -17.83 11.34
C PRO A 547 54.01 -17.62 12.47
N LEU A 548 54.42 -18.73 13.08
CA LEU A 548 55.57 -18.83 13.98
C LEU A 548 56.86 -18.41 13.26
N SER A 549 57.51 -17.38 13.77
CA SER A 549 58.88 -17.01 13.43
C SER A 549 59.86 -18.10 13.86
N ARG A 550 60.59 -18.70 12.92
CA ARG A 550 61.88 -19.34 13.20
C ARG A 550 62.93 -18.79 12.24
N GLY A 551 63.96 -18.21 12.84
CA GLY A 551 65.05 -17.53 12.16
C GLY A 551 66.08 -18.46 11.52
N CYS A 552 66.89 -17.80 10.69
CA CYS A 552 68.29 -18.04 10.35
C CYS A 552 68.80 -19.49 10.34
N THR A 553 69.24 -19.94 9.17
CA THR A 553 70.55 -20.62 9.08
C THR A 553 71.20 -20.40 7.72
N ALA A 554 72.51 -20.25 7.77
CA ALA A 554 73.40 -19.74 6.74
C ALA A 554 73.60 -20.69 5.56
N LEU A 555 73.85 -20.10 4.40
CA LEU A 555 74.58 -20.70 3.29
C LEU A 555 76.00 -21.07 3.73
N VAL A 556 76.39 -22.32 3.55
CA VAL A 556 77.80 -22.74 3.45
C VAL A 556 77.92 -23.67 2.25
N PHE A 557 78.80 -23.28 1.32
CA PHE A 557 79.30 -24.07 0.20
C PHE A 557 80.24 -25.19 0.69
N THR A 558 80.18 -26.38 0.08
CA THR A 558 81.35 -27.09 -0.46
C THR A 558 80.94 -28.14 -1.51
N SER A 559 81.83 -28.32 -2.48
CA SER A 559 81.76 -29.04 -3.75
C SER A 559 81.93 -30.57 -3.66
N THR A 560 81.53 -31.31 -4.70
CA THR A 560 82.40 -32.10 -5.62
C THR A 560 81.56 -33.04 -6.49
N GLY A 561 81.91 -33.17 -7.77
CA GLY A 561 81.30 -34.09 -8.73
C GLY A 561 81.13 -33.47 -10.11
#